data_AF-A0AAV0NWT6-F1
#
_entry.id   AF-A0AAV0NWT6-F1
#
_cell.length_a   1.000
_cell.length_b   1.000
_cell.length_c   1.000
_cell.angle_alpha   90.00
_cell.angle_beta   90.00
_cell.angle_gamma   90.00
#
_symmetry.space_group_name_H-M   'P 1'
#
loop_
_entity.id
_entity.type
_entity.pdbx_description
1 polymer ?
#
loop_
_entity_poly.entity_id
_entity_poly.type
_entity_poly.pdbx_seq_one_letter_code
_entity_poly.pdbx_strand_id
1 'polypeptide(L)'
;MVKSREAKVKNREAAGFGKDYLGLLLKAYHDEGQSNKISIEQLVDECKTLYVAGQETTNTLLSWMILLLSIHQDWQEEARKEVLTVFGHDKPPYADGITRLKLVSILFCL
;
A
#
# COMPACT_ATOMS: atom_id res chain seq x y z
N MET A 1 0.38 -17.16 -5.30
CA MET A 1 1.30 -16.03 -5.56
C MET A 1 2.77 -16.43 -5.46
N VAL A 2 3.23 -16.98 -4.33
CA VAL A 2 4.63 -17.45 -4.14
C VAL A 2 5.08 -18.46 -5.20
N LYS A 3 4.39 -19.61 -5.33
CA LYS A 3 4.71 -20.65 -6.32
C LYS A 3 4.81 -20.14 -7.76
N SER A 4 3.98 -19.16 -8.12
CA SER A 4 4.02 -18.54 -9.45
C SER A 4 5.30 -17.72 -9.66
N ARG A 5 5.76 -16.99 -8.64
CA ARG A 5 7.03 -16.24 -8.70
C ARG A 5 8.22 -17.18 -8.75
N GLU A 6 8.19 -18.26 -7.97
CA GLU A 6 9.23 -19.29 -8.00
C GLU A 6 9.32 -19.98 -9.36
N ALA A 7 8.18 -20.32 -9.97
CA ALA A 7 8.14 -20.89 -11.31
C ALA A 7 8.75 -19.95 -12.36
N LYS A 8 8.42 -18.65 -12.31
CA LYS A 8 8.99 -17.64 -13.23
C LYS A 8 10.51 -17.50 -13.11
N VAL A 9 11.04 -17.53 -11.89
CA VAL A 9 12.49 -17.48 -11.67
C VAL A 9 13.16 -18.77 -12.16
N LYS A 10 12.57 -19.93 -11.87
CA LYS A 10 13.08 -21.24 -12.31
C LYS A 10 13.08 -21.38 -13.85
N ASN A 11 12.05 -20.87 -14.51
CA ASN A 11 11.93 -20.86 -15.97
C ASN A 11 12.76 -19.75 -16.65
N ARG A 12 13.50 -18.93 -15.88
CA ARG A 12 14.25 -17.76 -16.36
C ARG A 12 13.39 -16.69 -17.05
N GLU A 13 12.09 -16.67 -16.74
CA GLU A 13 11.14 -15.65 -17.19
C GLU A 13 11.24 -14.35 -16.34
N ALA A 14 11.87 -14.44 -15.17
CA ALA A 14 12.11 -13.30 -14.29
C ALA A 14 13.52 -13.37 -13.68
N ALA A 15 14.19 -12.22 -13.61
CA ALA A 15 15.53 -12.10 -13.02
C ALA A 15 15.55 -12.25 -11.48
N GLY A 16 14.40 -12.37 -10.82
CA GLY A 16 14.28 -12.57 -9.38
C GLY A 16 12.84 -12.47 -8.89
N PHE A 17 12.65 -12.52 -7.57
CA PHE A 17 11.31 -12.58 -6.94
C PHE A 17 10.54 -11.26 -6.89
N GLY A 18 11.10 -10.18 -7.43
CA GLY A 18 10.55 -8.81 -7.39
C GLY A 18 11.29 -7.88 -6.42
N LYS A 19 10.85 -6.62 -6.39
CA LYS A 19 11.32 -5.58 -5.45
C LYS A 19 10.25 -5.13 -4.45
N ASP A 20 9.04 -5.69 -4.55
CA ASP A 20 7.98 -5.48 -3.56
C ASP A 20 8.25 -6.27 -2.28
N TYR A 21 7.50 -5.97 -1.21
CA TYR A 21 7.68 -6.57 0.12
C TYR A 21 7.71 -8.10 0.08
N LEU A 22 6.77 -8.75 -0.62
CA LEU A 22 6.79 -10.21 -0.77
C LEU A 22 8.03 -10.70 -1.53
N GLY A 23 8.46 -9.97 -2.55
CA GLY A 23 9.69 -10.27 -3.28
C GLY A 23 10.94 -10.18 -2.42
N LEU A 24 10.99 -9.24 -1.46
CA LEU A 24 12.06 -9.13 -0.48
C LEU A 24 12.04 -10.29 0.52
N LEU A 25 10.85 -10.65 1.05
CA LEU A 25 10.70 -11.82 1.92
C LEU A 25 11.09 -13.13 1.22
N LEU A 26 10.73 -13.29 -0.06
CA LEU A 26 11.12 -14.47 -0.85
C LEU A 26 12.63 -14.53 -1.09
N LYS A 27 13.30 -13.38 -1.26
CA LYS A 27 14.76 -13.34 -1.34
C LYS A 27 15.40 -13.77 -0.03
N ALA A 28 14.89 -13.30 1.11
CA ALA A 28 15.38 -13.70 2.44
C ALA A 28 15.12 -15.19 2.70
N TYR A 29 13.97 -15.73 2.29
CA TYR A 29 13.66 -17.16 2.41
C TYR A 29 14.62 -18.06 1.62
N HIS A 30 15.01 -17.62 0.42
CA HIS A 30 15.96 -18.31 -0.47
C HIS A 30 17.42 -17.90 -0.25
N ASP A 31 17.74 -17.12 0.79
CA ASP A 31 19.12 -16.72 1.09
C ASP A 31 19.94 -17.92 1.59
N GLU A 32 21.03 -18.23 0.88
CA GLU A 32 21.96 -19.31 1.22
C GLU A 32 22.99 -18.86 2.26
N GLY A 33 23.18 -17.54 2.44
CA GLY A 33 23.99 -16.96 3.51
C GLY A 33 23.19 -16.86 4.79
N GLN A 34 23.47 -17.74 5.76
CA GLN A 34 22.68 -17.97 7.00
C GLN A 34 22.30 -16.74 7.85
N SER A 35 22.86 -15.55 7.59
CA SER A 35 22.60 -14.34 8.38
C SER A 35 21.13 -13.88 8.35
N ASN A 36 20.44 -14.00 7.22
CA ASN A 36 19.11 -13.41 7.02
C ASN A 36 18.05 -14.41 6.52
N LYS A 37 18.33 -15.71 6.61
CA LYS A 37 17.41 -16.74 6.15
C LYS A 37 16.20 -16.84 7.07
N ILE A 38 15.01 -16.61 6.52
CA ILE A 38 13.74 -16.76 7.25
C ILE A 38 13.07 -18.10 6.95
N SER A 39 12.28 -18.62 7.88
CA SER A 39 11.45 -19.80 7.64
C SER A 39 10.20 -19.46 6.82
N ILE A 40 9.53 -20.48 6.29
CA ILE A 40 8.24 -20.29 5.59
C ILE A 40 7.16 -19.77 6.55
N GLU A 41 7.22 -20.16 7.83
CA GLU A 41 6.30 -19.69 8.86
C GLU A 41 6.52 -18.21 9.13
N GLN A 42 7.78 -17.77 9.30
CA GLN A 42 8.12 -16.36 9.45
C GLN A 42 7.68 -15.54 8.24
N LEU A 43 7.89 -16.03 7.02
CA LEU A 43 7.42 -15.34 5.81
C LEU A 43 5.90 -15.13 5.83
N VAL A 44 5.14 -16.16 6.24
CA VAL A 44 3.68 -16.09 6.32
C VAL A 44 3.24 -15.15 7.44
N ASP A 45 3.89 -15.20 8.59
CA ASP A 45 3.55 -14.39 9.76
C ASP A 45 3.87 -12.92 9.55
N GLU A 46 4.97 -12.58 8.89
CA GLU A 46 5.28 -11.22 8.46
C GLU A 46 4.23 -10.67 7.48
N CYS A 47 3.81 -11.48 6.50
CA CYS A 47 2.74 -11.10 5.58
C CYS A 47 1.40 -10.84 6.30
N LYS A 48 1.04 -11.70 7.27
CA LYS A 48 -0.17 -11.51 8.08
C LYS A 48 -0.08 -10.28 8.95
N THR A 49 1.07 -10.06 9.60
CA THR A 49 1.29 -8.92 10.48
C THR A 49 1.12 -7.62 9.71
N LEU A 50 1.75 -7.50 8.54
CA LEU A 50 1.58 -6.33 7.68
C LEU A 50 0.11 -6.12 7.28
N TYR A 51 -0.59 -7.19 6.91
CA TYR A 51 -2.00 -7.12 6.50
C TYR A 51 -2.90 -6.66 7.64
N VAL A 52 -2.80 -7.28 8.82
CA VAL A 52 -3.62 -6.95 9.99
C VAL A 52 -3.34 -5.53 10.48
N ALA A 53 -2.05 -5.19 10.65
CA ALA A 53 -1.64 -3.87 11.11
C ALA A 53 -2.13 -2.76 10.15
N GLY A 54 -2.05 -3.00 8.84
CA GLY A 54 -2.52 -2.06 7.83
C GLY A 54 -4.05 -1.97 7.73
N GLN A 55 -4.74 -3.11 7.77
CA GLN A 55 -6.18 -3.16 7.53
C GLN A 55 -6.98 -2.51 8.66
N GLU A 56 -6.75 -2.90 9.91
CA GLU A 56 -7.57 -2.44 11.03
C GLU A 56 -7.41 -0.93 11.27
N THR A 57 -6.17 -0.44 11.21
CA THR A 57 -5.85 0.98 11.38
C THR A 57 -6.40 1.82 10.23
N THR A 58 -6.17 1.42 8.98
CA THR A 58 -6.64 2.16 7.80
C THR A 58 -8.16 2.17 7.70
N ASN A 59 -8.83 1.04 7.98
CA ASN A 59 -10.30 0.98 7.96
C ASN A 59 -10.91 1.89 9.01
N THR A 60 -10.34 1.90 10.23
CA THR A 60 -10.81 2.76 11.31
C THR A 60 -10.63 4.23 10.95
N LEU A 61 -9.45 4.61 10.46
CA LEU A 61 -9.15 5.99 10.03
C LEU A 61 -10.11 6.45 8.91
N LEU A 62 -10.29 5.65 7.87
CA LEU A 62 -11.19 5.98 6.76
C LEU A 62 -12.65 6.09 7.22
N SER A 63 -13.09 5.24 8.13
CA SER A 63 -14.46 5.30 8.67
C SER A 63 -14.70 6.61 9.41
N TRP A 64 -13.77 7.01 10.28
CA TRP A 64 -13.84 8.29 10.98
C TRP A 64 -13.75 9.49 10.04
N MET A 65 -12.87 9.44 9.05
CA MET A 65 -12.73 10.49 8.06
C MET A 65 -14.04 10.69 7.26
N ILE A 66 -14.64 9.60 6.76
CA ILE A 66 -15.90 9.68 6.02
C ILE A 66 -17.02 10.22 6.92
N LEU A 67 -17.07 9.78 8.19
CA LEU A 67 -18.03 10.29 9.15
C LEU A 67 -17.86 11.80 9.37
N LEU A 68 -16.65 12.27 9.65
CA LEU A 68 -16.36 13.70 9.86
C LEU A 68 -16.70 14.53 8.62
N LEU A 69 -16.32 14.08 7.42
CA LEU A 69 -16.66 14.76 6.17
C LEU A 69 -18.16 14.78 5.89
N SER A 70 -18.91 13.75 6.33
CA SER A 70 -20.37 13.75 6.18
C SER A 70 -21.07 14.78 7.07
N ILE A 71 -20.47 15.10 8.23
CA ILE A 71 -20.95 16.11 9.18
C ILE A 71 -20.50 17.52 8.76
N HIS A 72 -19.28 17.64 8.23
CA HIS A 72 -18.64 18.88 7.81
C HIS A 72 -18.62 19.01 6.28
N GLN A 73 -19.80 19.26 5.69
CA GLN A 73 -19.95 19.31 4.22
C GLN A 73 -19.13 20.41 3.55
N ASP A 74 -18.87 21.52 4.25
CA ASP A 74 -17.96 22.58 3.82
C ASP A 74 -16.55 22.04 3.54
N TRP A 75 -16.00 21.27 4.48
CA TRP A 75 -14.69 20.64 4.31
C TRP A 75 -14.71 19.56 3.23
N GLN A 76 -15.81 18.82 3.10
CA GLN A 76 -15.98 17.83 2.03
C GLN A 76 -15.98 18.49 0.64
N GLU A 77 -16.65 19.64 0.49
CA GLU A 77 -16.66 20.38 -0.76
C GLU A 77 -15.30 20.95 -1.11
N GLU A 78 -14.58 21.54 -0.14
CA GLU A 78 -13.23 22.05 -0.36
C GLU A 78 -12.25 20.94 -0.73
N ALA A 79 -12.32 19.78 -0.07
CA ALA A 79 -11.50 18.61 -0.41
C ALA A 79 -11.81 18.13 -1.84
N ARG A 80 -13.09 18.09 -2.24
CA ARG A 80 -13.50 17.72 -3.60
C ARG A 80 -13.00 18.73 -4.64
N LYS A 81 -13.07 20.03 -4.34
CA LYS A 81 -12.54 21.10 -5.21
C LYS A 81 -11.03 20.96 -5.40
N GLU A 82 -10.28 20.66 -4.33
CA GLU A 82 -8.84 20.41 -4.42
C GLU A 82 -8.53 19.25 -5.37
N VAL A 83 -9.19 18.11 -5.19
CA VAL A 83 -9.02 16.92 -6.05
C VAL A 83 -9.31 17.24 -7.51
N LEU A 84 -10.44 17.91 -7.79
CA LEU A 84 -10.82 18.30 -9.15
C LEU A 84 -9.85 19.32 -9.77
N THR A 85 -9.29 20.22 -8.97
CA THR A 85 -8.29 21.20 -9.43
C THR A 85 -6.97 20.52 -9.79
N VAL A 86 -6.57 19.49 -9.05
CA VAL A 86 -5.31 18.80 -9.27
C VAL A 86 -5.40 17.79 -10.42
N PHE A 87 -6.48 17.00 -10.49
CA PHE A 87 -6.60 15.90 -11.46
C PHE A 87 -7.55 16.19 -12.63
N GLY A 88 -8.49 17.13 -12.50
CA GLY A 88 -9.59 17.31 -13.44
C GLY A 88 -10.71 16.27 -13.25
N HIS A 89 -11.69 16.25 -14.16
CA HIS A 89 -12.87 15.39 -14.04
C HIS A 89 -12.64 13.93 -14.46
N ASP A 90 -11.82 13.68 -15.48
CA ASP A 90 -11.77 12.36 -16.15
C ASP A 90 -10.37 11.75 -16.22
N LYS A 91 -9.43 12.22 -15.39
CA LYS A 91 -8.07 11.65 -15.35
C LYS A 91 -7.89 10.80 -14.11
N PRO A 92 -7.32 9.60 -14.24
CA PRO A 92 -6.93 8.82 -13.08
C PRO A 92 -5.87 9.58 -12.26
N PRO A 93 -5.86 9.43 -10.93
CA PRO A 93 -4.82 10.00 -10.09
C PRO A 93 -3.43 9.51 -10.50
N TYR A 94 -2.44 10.39 -10.45
CA TYR A 94 -1.03 10.10 -10.70
C TYR A 94 -0.19 10.52 -9.49
N ALA A 95 0.95 9.85 -9.28
CA ALA A 95 1.73 9.94 -8.04
C ALA A 95 2.11 11.38 -7.66
N ASP A 96 2.59 12.18 -8.63
CA ASP A 96 2.94 13.59 -8.39
C ASP A 96 1.72 14.47 -8.08
N GLY A 97 0.53 14.12 -8.58
CA GLY A 97 -0.68 14.84 -8.23
C GLY A 97 -1.10 14.58 -6.77
N ILE A 98 -0.88 13.38 -6.24
CA ILE A 98 -1.25 13.04 -4.86
C ILE A 98 -0.49 13.91 -3.85
N THR A 99 0.77 14.22 -4.11
CA THR A 99 1.59 15.09 -3.23
C THR A 99 1.10 16.54 -3.19
N ARG A 100 0.26 16.94 -4.15
CA ARG A 100 -0.33 18.28 -4.25
C ARG A 100 -1.66 18.42 -3.50
N LEU A 101 -2.22 17.33 -2.96
CA LEU A 101 -3.46 17.32 -2.17
C LEU A 101 -3.17 17.69 -0.71
N LYS A 102 -3.00 18.98 -0.44
CA LYS A 102 -2.62 19.49 0.89
C LYS A 102 -3.77 19.38 1.88
N LEU A 103 -4.98 19.74 1.46
CA LEU A 103 -6.16 19.70 2.32
C LEU A 103 -6.53 18.26 2.66
N VAL A 104 -6.54 17.37 1.66
CA VAL A 104 -6.78 15.93 1.90
C VAL A 104 -5.74 15.37 2.87
N SER A 105 -4.46 15.74 2.72
CA SER A 105 -3.39 15.30 3.62
C SER A 105 -3.59 15.79 5.06
N ILE A 106 -4.11 17.00 5.27
CA ILE A 106 -4.46 17.51 6.60
C ILE A 106 -5.61 16.70 7.21
N LEU A 107 -6.63 16.34 6.42
CA LEU A 107 -7.75 15.51 6.88
C LEU A 107 -7.32 14.09 7.29
N PHE A 108 -6.23 13.55 6.71
CA PHE A 108 -5.64 12.27 7.13
C PHE A 108 -4.84 12.36 8.44
N CYS A 109 -4.44 13.56 8.87
CA CYS A 109 -3.61 13.79 10.06
C CYS A 109 -4.39 14.27 11.29
N LEU A 110 -5.70 14.56 11.14
CA LEU A 110 -6.62 14.90 12.24
C LEU A 110 -7.14 13.62 12.92
#